data_AF-A0A1C0V6D1-F1
#
_entry.id   AF-A0A1C0V6D1-F1
#
_cell.length_a   1.000
_cell.length_b   1.000
_cell.length_c   1.000
_cell.angle_alpha   90.00
_cell.angle_beta   90.00
_cell.angle_gamma   90.00
#
_symmetry.space_group_name_H-M   'P 1'
#
loop_
_entity.id
_entity.type
_entity.pdbx_description
1 polymer ?
#
loop_
_entity_poly.entity_id
_entity_poly.type
_entity_poly.pdbx_seq_one_letter_code
_entity_poly.pdbx_strand_id
1 'polypeptide(L)'
;MDTSLVSLEVVELLSRISGQKLRPQDVTPLVVFLTALISILRGVIIIDKMVAVEEEERLQKTLKAFVNAERDRVQLIQRILKGVAKQQVYFNPGELVTLTALFSDSEKLLLMGFGYEMSAADGDFDIREQMYLQSIGKRLGIDPRHIAVLDCVFSKEGNVDPEAFAEVKTLLDPNEFEHHNSVFAKAAKHLSSLLDFK
;
A
#
# COMPACT_ATOMS: atom_id res chain seq x y z
N MET A 1 -9.34 9.25 -4.05
CA MET A 1 -9.66 9.99 -2.81
C MET A 1 -9.97 11.48 -3.00
N ASP A 2 -11.00 12.01 -2.34
CA ASP A 2 -11.30 13.46 -2.22
C ASP A 2 -10.79 14.01 -0.87
N THR A 3 -9.80 14.91 -0.89
CA THR A 3 -9.20 15.44 0.33
C THR A 3 -10.05 16.48 1.07
N SER A 4 -11.11 16.99 0.44
CA SER A 4 -12.07 17.88 1.13
C SER A 4 -12.85 17.15 2.23
N LEU A 5 -12.88 15.82 2.17
CA LEU A 5 -13.56 14.93 3.12
C LEU A 5 -12.62 14.32 4.17
N VAL A 6 -11.36 14.76 4.24
CA VAL A 6 -10.38 14.26 5.21
C VAL A 6 -10.88 14.54 6.63
N SER A 7 -11.15 13.48 7.38
CA SER A 7 -11.58 13.58 8.77
C SER A 7 -10.45 14.11 9.66
N LEU A 8 -10.83 14.75 10.77
CA LEU A 8 -9.86 15.21 11.78
C LEU A 8 -9.00 14.05 12.30
N GLU A 9 -9.56 12.84 12.38
CA GLU A 9 -8.84 11.63 12.81
C GLU A 9 -7.66 11.30 11.89
N VAL A 10 -7.82 11.42 10.57
CA VAL A 10 -6.72 11.22 9.61
C VAL A 10 -5.64 12.30 9.79
N VAL A 11 -6.04 13.56 9.98
CA VAL A 11 -5.09 14.67 10.19
C VAL A 11 -4.31 14.48 11.50
N GLU A 12 -4.96 14.08 12.57
CA GLU A 12 -4.34 13.80 13.87
C GLU A 12 -3.37 12.62 13.78
N LEU A 13 -3.77 11.54 13.13
CA LEU A 13 -2.93 10.37 12.91
C LEU A 13 -1.68 10.73 12.11
N LEU A 14 -1.84 11.44 10.98
CA LEU A 14 -0.71 11.91 10.18
C LEU A 14 0.17 12.91 10.93
N SER A 15 -0.41 13.77 11.76
CA SER A 15 0.35 14.71 12.59
C SER A 15 1.22 13.96 13.59
N ARG A 16 0.65 12.95 14.23
CA ARG A 16 1.36 12.08 15.17
C ARG A 16 2.49 11.34 14.45
N ILE A 17 2.21 10.67 13.33
CA ILE A 17 3.19 9.90 12.54
C ILE A 17 4.33 10.82 12.07
N SER A 18 4.01 11.96 11.46
CA SER A 18 5.03 12.88 10.93
C SER A 18 5.81 13.63 12.01
N GLY A 19 5.29 13.69 13.24
CA GLY A 19 5.83 14.50 14.33
C GLY A 19 5.63 16.02 14.10
N GLN A 20 4.71 16.39 13.21
CA GLN A 20 4.41 17.76 12.85
C GLN A 20 2.92 18.03 13.06
N LYS A 21 2.57 19.22 13.53
CA LYS A 21 1.17 19.61 13.63
C LYS A 21 0.66 19.97 12.24
N LEU A 22 -0.10 19.07 11.61
CA LEU A 22 -0.71 19.27 10.30
C LEU A 22 -2.08 19.91 10.44
N ARG A 23 -2.47 20.70 9.44
CA ARG A 23 -3.84 21.14 9.23
C ARG A 23 -4.46 20.30 8.11
N PRO A 24 -5.80 20.26 7.98
CA PRO A 24 -6.46 19.51 6.90
C PRO A 24 -5.92 19.84 5.50
N GLN A 25 -5.65 21.13 5.23
CA GLN A 25 -5.09 21.61 3.97
C GLN A 25 -3.63 21.15 3.70
N ASP A 26 -2.91 20.72 4.73
CA ASP A 26 -1.55 20.20 4.60
C ASP A 26 -1.55 18.69 4.25
N VAL A 27 -2.74 18.05 4.26
CA VAL A 27 -2.93 16.62 3.92
C VAL A 27 -3.30 16.48 2.44
N THR A 28 -2.44 15.78 1.70
CA THR A 28 -2.65 15.49 0.26
C THR A 28 -2.90 14.01 0.03
N PRO A 29 -3.48 13.60 -1.11
CA PRO A 29 -3.75 12.19 -1.35
C PRO A 29 -2.53 11.30 -1.31
N LEU A 30 -1.44 11.80 -1.88
CA LEU A 30 -0.17 11.10 -1.90
C LEU A 30 0.40 10.86 -0.50
N VAL A 31 0.24 11.81 0.43
CA VAL A 31 0.76 11.66 1.80
C VAL A 31 0.00 10.59 2.57
N VAL A 32 -1.33 10.59 2.47
CA VAL A 32 -2.17 9.57 3.11
C VAL A 32 -1.82 8.20 2.53
N PHE A 33 -1.77 8.09 1.20
CA PHE A 33 -1.43 6.85 0.51
C PHE A 33 -0.05 6.34 0.88
N LEU A 34 0.99 7.18 0.84
CA LEU A 34 2.34 6.76 1.20
C LEU A 34 2.43 6.32 2.66
N THR A 35 1.68 6.97 3.56
CA THR A 35 1.67 6.56 4.97
C THR A 35 1.03 5.19 5.14
N ALA A 36 -0.08 4.92 4.45
CA ALA A 36 -0.73 3.61 4.44
C ALA A 36 0.19 2.54 3.80
N LEU A 37 0.79 2.84 2.65
CA LEU A 37 1.71 1.96 1.94
C LEU A 37 2.91 1.61 2.81
N ILE A 38 3.61 2.60 3.36
CA ILE A 38 4.76 2.39 4.25
C ILE A 38 4.35 1.54 5.46
N SER A 39 3.15 1.73 5.99
CA SER A 39 2.65 0.92 7.10
C SER A 39 2.47 -0.54 6.69
N ILE A 40 1.81 -0.83 5.57
CA ILE A 40 1.63 -2.21 5.08
C ILE A 40 2.98 -2.87 4.79
N LEU A 41 3.85 -2.20 4.01
CA LEU A 41 5.15 -2.73 3.62
C LEU A 41 6.06 -2.97 4.83
N ARG A 42 6.02 -2.11 5.85
CA ARG A 42 6.74 -2.34 7.12
C ARG A 42 6.20 -3.53 7.90
N GLY A 43 4.88 -3.75 7.86
CA GLY A 43 4.27 -4.92 8.47
C GLY A 43 4.76 -6.22 7.86
N VAL A 44 4.85 -6.27 6.52
CA VAL A 44 5.44 -7.40 5.78
C VAL A 44 6.85 -7.71 6.29
N ILE A 45 7.77 -6.72 6.21
CA ILE A 45 9.18 -6.87 6.67
C ILE A 45 9.31 -7.43 8.09
N ILE A 46 8.50 -6.88 9.01
CA ILE A 46 8.68 -7.16 10.44
C ILE A 46 8.16 -8.56 10.81
N ILE A 47 7.25 -9.10 10.02
CA ILE A 47 6.66 -10.42 10.27
C ILE A 47 7.61 -11.55 9.93
N ASP A 48 8.44 -11.38 8.91
CA ASP A 48 9.39 -12.41 8.50
C ASP A 48 10.58 -12.56 9.46
N LYS A 49 11.02 -11.49 10.13
CA LYS A 49 12.11 -11.47 11.14
C LYS A 49 13.50 -11.91 10.65
N MET A 50 13.66 -12.39 9.41
CA MET A 50 14.90 -13.02 8.93
C MET A 50 15.57 -12.26 7.77
N VAL A 51 14.83 -11.54 6.89
CA VAL A 51 15.38 -10.94 5.65
C VAL A 51 15.38 -9.40 5.62
N ALA A 52 15.79 -8.75 6.70
CA ALA A 52 15.63 -7.30 6.88
C ALA A 52 16.35 -6.37 5.87
N VAL A 53 17.41 -6.82 5.16
CA VAL A 53 18.23 -5.93 4.30
C VAL A 53 17.66 -5.79 2.90
N GLU A 54 17.37 -6.91 2.22
CA GLU A 54 16.84 -6.89 0.85
C GLU A 54 15.44 -6.28 0.80
N GLU A 55 14.62 -6.58 1.81
CA GLU A 55 13.29 -6.00 1.93
C GLU A 55 13.33 -4.49 2.22
N GLU A 56 14.31 -4.02 3.00
CA GLU A 56 14.52 -2.57 3.18
C GLU A 56 14.90 -1.89 1.86
N GLU A 57 15.80 -2.50 1.07
CA GLU A 57 16.16 -1.97 -0.24
C GLU A 57 14.96 -1.93 -1.20
N ARG A 58 14.11 -2.96 -1.17
CA ARG A 58 12.86 -3.03 -1.95
C ARG A 58 11.85 -1.98 -1.50
N LEU A 59 11.69 -1.76 -0.20
CA LEU A 59 10.88 -0.67 0.34
C LEU A 59 11.36 0.66 -0.21
N GLN A 60 12.66 0.94 -0.14
CA GLN A 60 13.23 2.19 -0.68
C GLN A 60 13.01 2.31 -2.19
N LYS A 61 13.16 1.23 -2.96
CA LYS A 61 12.92 1.22 -4.41
C LYS A 61 11.47 1.52 -4.74
N THR A 62 10.53 0.87 -4.04
CA THR A 62 9.09 1.09 -4.18
C THR A 62 8.74 2.55 -3.90
N LEU A 63 9.23 3.10 -2.78
CA LEU A 63 8.97 4.50 -2.40
C LEU A 63 9.58 5.51 -3.36
N LYS A 64 10.75 5.22 -3.95
CA LYS A 64 11.34 6.06 -4.99
C LYS A 64 10.47 6.12 -6.25
N ALA A 65 9.75 5.05 -6.59
CA ALA A 65 8.80 5.10 -7.72
C ALA A 65 7.66 6.09 -7.48
N PHE A 66 7.31 6.36 -6.22
CA PHE A 66 6.30 7.34 -5.84
C PHE A 66 6.80 8.79 -5.76
N VAL A 67 8.11 9.00 -5.89
CA VAL A 67 8.73 10.32 -5.75
C VAL A 67 9.51 10.67 -7.01
N ASN A 68 8.99 11.62 -7.79
CA ASN A 68 9.86 12.41 -8.65
C ASN A 68 10.91 13.06 -7.75
N ALA A 69 12.18 13.07 -8.14
CA ALA A 69 13.37 13.39 -7.32
C ALA A 69 13.42 14.80 -6.64
N GLU A 70 12.29 15.44 -6.41
CA GLU A 70 12.10 16.61 -5.56
C GLU A 70 12.52 16.32 -4.12
N ARG A 71 13.50 17.10 -3.66
CA ARG A 71 14.16 16.97 -2.35
C ARG A 71 13.17 16.99 -1.17
N ASP A 72 12.10 17.77 -1.27
CA ASP A 72 11.12 17.94 -0.20
C ASP A 72 10.26 16.68 0.00
N ARG A 73 9.95 15.96 -1.09
CA ARG A 73 9.20 14.69 -1.03
C ARG A 73 10.04 13.57 -0.41
N VAL A 74 11.34 13.55 -0.69
CA VAL A 74 12.26 12.58 -0.07
C VAL A 74 12.33 12.79 1.45
N GLN A 75 12.40 14.03 1.92
CA GLN A 75 12.39 14.33 3.36
C GLN A 75 11.08 13.91 4.04
N LEU A 76 9.95 14.13 3.36
CA LEU A 76 8.63 13.72 3.84
C LEU A 76 8.54 12.20 4.00
N ILE A 77 8.95 11.43 2.99
CA ILE A 77 8.98 9.96 3.07
C ILE A 77 9.85 9.50 4.24
N GLN A 78 11.03 10.07 4.42
CA GLN A 78 11.89 9.70 5.55
C GLN A 78 11.25 9.99 6.91
N ARG A 79 10.49 11.10 7.04
CA ARG A 79 9.73 11.38 8.26
C ARG A 79 8.62 10.37 8.48
N ILE A 80 7.85 10.04 7.44
CA ILE A 80 6.78 9.04 7.52
C ILE A 80 7.35 7.67 7.89
N LEU A 81 8.44 7.23 7.24
CA LEU A 81 9.14 5.97 7.57
C LEU A 81 9.51 5.90 9.05
N LYS A 82 10.15 6.94 9.58
CA LYS A 82 10.52 7.02 11.00
C LYS A 82 9.30 7.02 11.91
N GLY A 83 8.25 7.76 11.52
CA GLY A 83 7.00 7.87 12.23
C GLY A 83 6.26 6.54 12.37
N VAL A 84 6.04 5.87 11.24
CA VAL A 84 5.41 4.56 11.15
C VAL A 84 6.18 3.52 11.95
N ALA A 85 7.51 3.50 11.81
CA ALA A 85 8.36 2.59 12.58
C ALA A 85 8.25 2.84 14.09
N LYS A 86 8.34 4.11 14.53
CA LYS A 86 8.30 4.49 15.94
C LYS A 86 6.94 4.21 16.59
N GLN A 87 5.85 4.38 15.85
CA GLN A 87 4.49 4.20 16.36
C GLN A 87 3.93 2.81 16.12
N GLN A 88 4.63 1.98 15.36
CA GLN A 88 4.22 0.63 15.00
C GLN A 88 2.82 0.58 14.37
N VAL A 89 2.52 1.55 13.48
CA VAL A 89 1.22 1.70 12.81
C VAL A 89 0.79 0.39 12.12
N TYR A 90 1.76 -0.38 11.61
CA TYR A 90 1.57 -1.70 10.99
C TYR A 90 1.00 -2.78 11.93
N PHE A 91 1.11 -2.62 13.24
CA PHE A 91 0.47 -3.47 14.25
C PHE A 91 -0.83 -2.89 14.80
N ASN A 92 -1.27 -1.72 14.32
CA ASN A 92 -2.54 -1.12 14.69
C ASN A 92 -3.50 -1.09 13.50
N PRO A 93 -4.32 -2.13 13.32
CA PRO A 93 -5.23 -2.18 12.19
C PRO A 93 -6.32 -1.10 12.23
N GLY A 94 -6.64 -0.55 13.40
CA GLY A 94 -7.54 0.60 13.50
C GLY A 94 -6.97 1.82 12.80
N GLU A 95 -5.66 2.06 12.93
CA GLU A 95 -4.98 3.17 12.26
C GLU A 95 -4.89 2.96 10.75
N LEU A 96 -4.68 1.72 10.29
CA LEU A 96 -4.75 1.40 8.87
C LEU A 96 -6.14 1.64 8.29
N VAL A 97 -7.20 1.26 9.02
CA VAL A 97 -8.59 1.55 8.64
C VAL A 97 -8.83 3.06 8.60
N THR A 98 -8.34 3.81 9.58
CA THR A 98 -8.44 5.28 9.58
C THR A 98 -7.73 5.89 8.36
N LEU A 99 -6.50 5.48 8.05
CA LEU A 99 -5.73 6.00 6.91
C LEU A 99 -6.41 5.71 5.56
N THR A 100 -7.09 4.58 5.45
CA THR A 100 -7.68 4.09 4.19
C THR A 100 -9.18 4.35 4.10
N ALA A 101 -9.78 5.04 5.07
CA ALA A 101 -11.23 5.26 5.14
C ALA A 101 -11.80 5.97 3.90
N LEU A 102 -11.00 6.81 3.24
CA LEU A 102 -11.40 7.57 2.05
C LEU A 102 -10.87 6.98 0.73
N PHE A 103 -10.29 5.79 0.79
CA PHE A 103 -9.70 5.15 -0.38
C PHE A 103 -10.83 4.46 -1.15
N SER A 104 -10.83 4.65 -2.46
CA SER A 104 -11.57 3.80 -3.39
C SER A 104 -11.08 2.36 -3.30
N ASP A 105 -11.89 1.43 -3.81
CA ASP A 105 -11.49 0.01 -3.89
C ASP A 105 -10.22 -0.15 -4.75
N SER A 106 -10.08 0.63 -5.83
CA SER A 106 -8.85 0.71 -6.64
C SER A 106 -7.63 1.15 -5.82
N GLU A 107 -7.74 2.19 -4.99
CA GLU A 107 -6.64 2.65 -4.14
C GLU A 107 -6.27 1.62 -3.05
N LYS A 108 -7.27 0.95 -2.45
CA LYS A 108 -7.03 -0.13 -1.48
C LYS A 108 -6.37 -1.34 -2.13
N LEU A 109 -6.82 -1.71 -3.33
CA LEU A 109 -6.26 -2.84 -4.05
C LEU A 109 -4.83 -2.53 -4.54
N LEU A 110 -4.57 -1.29 -4.97
CA LEU A 110 -3.23 -0.81 -5.30
C LEU A 110 -2.29 -0.92 -4.09
N LEU A 111 -2.72 -0.51 -2.89
CA LEU A 111 -1.95 -0.69 -1.66
C LEU A 111 -1.61 -2.17 -1.40
N MET A 112 -2.63 -3.04 -1.48
CA MET A 112 -2.43 -4.47 -1.23
C MET A 112 -1.49 -5.10 -2.24
N GLY A 113 -1.64 -4.77 -3.53
CA GLY A 113 -0.79 -5.32 -4.59
C GLY A 113 0.70 -5.03 -4.38
N PHE A 114 1.06 -3.85 -3.86
CA PHE A 114 2.47 -3.60 -3.47
C PHE A 114 2.92 -4.40 -2.26
N GLY A 115 2.02 -4.68 -1.30
CA GLY A 115 2.31 -5.60 -0.20
C GLY A 115 2.65 -6.99 -0.71
N TYR A 116 1.82 -7.51 -1.62
CA TYR A 116 2.03 -8.80 -2.27
C TYR A 116 3.30 -8.84 -3.14
N GLU A 117 3.56 -7.79 -3.92
CA GLU A 117 4.81 -7.67 -4.70
C GLU A 117 6.03 -7.74 -3.79
N MET A 118 5.99 -7.06 -2.64
CA MET A 118 7.07 -7.05 -1.69
C MET A 118 7.34 -8.44 -1.10
N SER A 119 6.28 -9.14 -0.69
CA SER A 119 6.35 -10.51 -0.18
C SER A 119 6.78 -11.55 -1.20
N ALA A 120 6.56 -11.32 -2.49
CA ALA A 120 6.94 -12.28 -3.53
C ALA A 120 8.37 -12.07 -4.07
N ALA A 121 9.07 -11.03 -3.62
CA ALA A 121 10.23 -10.53 -4.34
C ALA A 121 11.51 -11.36 -4.15
N ASP A 122 11.62 -12.21 -3.13
CA ASP A 122 12.73 -13.17 -2.95
C ASP A 122 12.41 -14.57 -3.50
N GLY A 123 11.18 -14.77 -4.00
CA GLY A 123 10.71 -16.01 -4.57
C GLY A 123 10.20 -17.03 -3.55
N ASP A 124 10.17 -16.70 -2.25
CA ASP A 124 9.56 -17.51 -1.20
C ASP A 124 8.46 -16.70 -0.51
N PHE A 125 7.21 -16.96 -0.89
CA PHE A 125 6.07 -16.23 -0.35
C PHE A 125 5.74 -16.76 1.05
N ASP A 126 6.30 -16.15 2.10
CA ASP A 126 6.14 -16.61 3.48
C ASP A 126 4.67 -16.59 3.93
N ILE A 127 4.20 -17.73 4.46
CA ILE A 127 2.80 -17.91 4.89
C ILE A 127 2.38 -16.86 5.94
N ARG A 128 3.28 -16.38 6.81
CA ARG A 128 2.96 -15.37 7.82
C ARG A 128 2.70 -14.01 7.18
N GLU A 129 3.45 -13.66 6.14
CA GLU A 129 3.24 -12.43 5.37
C GLU A 129 1.93 -12.49 4.60
N GLN A 130 1.64 -13.64 3.97
CA GLN A 130 0.35 -13.90 3.34
C GLN A 130 -0.81 -13.70 4.32
N MET A 131 -0.75 -14.36 5.48
CA MET A 131 -1.78 -14.26 6.51
C MET A 131 -1.94 -12.82 7.02
N TYR A 132 -0.85 -12.06 7.10
CA TYR A 132 -0.88 -10.65 7.43
C TYR A 132 -1.62 -9.84 6.37
N LEU A 133 -1.26 -9.98 5.09
CA LEU A 133 -1.89 -9.27 3.99
C LEU A 133 -3.38 -9.61 3.86
N GLN A 134 -3.75 -10.89 4.00
CA GLN A 134 -5.15 -11.31 4.03
C GLN A 134 -5.92 -10.68 5.20
N SER A 135 -5.32 -10.64 6.40
CA SER A 135 -5.91 -10.01 7.59
C SER A 135 -6.12 -8.51 7.40
N ILE A 136 -5.15 -7.82 6.80
CA ILE A 136 -5.28 -6.40 6.44
C ILE A 136 -6.37 -6.21 5.39
N GLY A 137 -6.33 -6.94 4.27
CA GLY A 137 -7.31 -6.84 3.19
C GLY A 137 -8.75 -6.98 3.68
N LYS A 138 -9.01 -7.96 4.56
CA LYS A 138 -10.30 -8.14 5.24
C LYS A 138 -10.72 -6.91 6.05
N ARG A 139 -9.80 -6.29 6.79
CA ARG A 139 -10.10 -5.11 7.61
C ARG A 139 -10.31 -3.85 6.77
N LEU A 140 -9.66 -3.76 5.61
CA LEU A 140 -9.87 -2.67 4.66
C LEU A 140 -11.20 -2.82 3.88
N GLY A 141 -11.88 -3.96 4.03
CA GLY A 141 -13.14 -4.26 3.36
C GLY A 141 -12.98 -4.62 1.88
N ILE A 142 -11.79 -5.11 1.48
CA ILE A 142 -11.55 -5.58 0.11
C ILE A 142 -12.28 -6.90 -0.09
N ASP A 143 -12.88 -7.09 -1.28
CA ASP A 143 -13.54 -8.35 -1.63
C ASP A 143 -12.55 -9.52 -1.46
N PRO A 144 -12.89 -10.55 -0.66
CA PRO A 144 -12.04 -11.72 -0.49
C PRO A 144 -11.64 -12.40 -1.81
N ARG A 145 -12.47 -12.31 -2.86
CA ARG A 145 -12.14 -12.82 -4.20
C ARG A 145 -10.97 -12.07 -4.83
N HIS A 146 -10.86 -10.76 -4.60
CA HIS A 146 -9.73 -9.95 -5.09
C HIS A 146 -8.45 -10.26 -4.32
N ILE A 147 -8.54 -10.50 -3.01
CA ILE A 147 -7.40 -10.94 -2.21
C ILE A 147 -6.91 -12.32 -2.69
N ALA A 148 -7.82 -13.26 -2.95
CA ALA A 148 -7.48 -14.58 -3.49
C ALA A 148 -6.79 -14.50 -4.87
N VAL A 149 -7.17 -13.53 -5.72
CA VAL A 149 -6.47 -13.25 -6.98
C VAL A 149 -5.02 -12.84 -6.72
N LEU A 150 -4.78 -11.89 -5.81
CA LEU A 150 -3.43 -11.44 -5.45
C LEU A 150 -2.60 -12.58 -4.86
N ASP A 151 -3.18 -13.37 -3.93
CA ASP A 151 -2.55 -14.56 -3.38
C ASP A 151 -2.06 -15.49 -4.48
N CYS A 152 -2.93 -15.86 -5.43
CA CYS A 152 -2.59 -16.82 -6.47
C CYS A 152 -1.53 -16.27 -7.45
N VAL A 153 -1.65 -15.00 -7.85
CA VAL A 153 -0.74 -14.39 -8.82
C VAL A 153 0.67 -14.26 -8.25
N PHE A 154 0.79 -13.80 -7.01
CA PHE A 154 2.10 -13.52 -6.41
C PHE A 154 2.76 -14.77 -5.80
N SER A 155 1.98 -15.74 -5.29
CA SER A 155 2.52 -17.06 -4.92
C SER A 155 2.82 -17.96 -6.12
N LYS A 156 2.25 -17.66 -7.30
CA LYS A 156 2.26 -18.52 -8.51
C LYS A 156 1.63 -19.89 -8.28
N GLU A 157 0.73 -19.99 -7.31
CA GLU A 157 0.02 -21.21 -6.95
C GLU A 157 -1.49 -21.01 -6.97
N GLY A 158 -2.24 -22.10 -7.19
CA GLY A 158 -3.70 -22.08 -7.14
C GLY A 158 -4.38 -21.73 -8.46
N ASN A 159 -5.71 -21.64 -8.41
CA ASN A 159 -6.56 -21.30 -9.54
C ASN A 159 -7.30 -20.00 -9.26
N VAL A 160 -7.22 -19.08 -10.21
CA VAL A 160 -7.89 -17.78 -10.11
C VAL A 160 -9.27 -17.86 -10.75
N ASP A 161 -10.29 -17.38 -10.03
CA ASP A 161 -11.61 -17.12 -10.60
C ASP A 161 -11.48 -16.08 -11.73
N PRO A 162 -11.83 -16.42 -12.99
CA PRO A 162 -11.71 -15.51 -14.12
C PRO A 162 -12.49 -14.21 -13.96
N GLU A 163 -13.64 -14.23 -13.28
CA GLU A 163 -14.45 -13.04 -13.04
C GLU A 163 -13.76 -12.10 -12.06
N ALA A 164 -13.35 -12.63 -10.90
CA ALA A 164 -12.58 -11.87 -9.91
C ALA A 164 -11.26 -11.32 -10.49
N PHE A 165 -10.59 -12.09 -11.36
CA PHE A 165 -9.38 -11.64 -12.05
C PHE A 165 -9.64 -10.44 -12.97
N ALA A 166 -10.73 -10.48 -13.74
CA ALA A 166 -11.13 -9.38 -14.61
C ALA A 166 -11.51 -8.13 -13.81
N GLU A 167 -12.20 -8.30 -12.68
CA GLU A 167 -12.51 -7.22 -11.73
C GLU A 167 -11.22 -6.57 -11.19
N VAL A 168 -10.25 -7.38 -10.73
CA VAL A 168 -8.94 -6.89 -10.26
C VAL A 168 -8.20 -6.12 -11.33
N LYS A 169 -8.18 -6.61 -12.58
CA LYS A 169 -7.58 -5.88 -13.70
C LYS A 169 -8.26 -4.54 -13.97
N THR A 170 -9.58 -4.48 -13.84
CA THR A 170 -10.34 -3.24 -14.02
C THR A 170 -10.03 -2.24 -12.90
N LEU A 171 -10.00 -2.70 -11.65
CA LEU A 171 -9.69 -1.86 -10.48
C LEU A 171 -8.25 -1.34 -10.49
N LEU A 172 -7.32 -2.09 -11.10
CA LEU A 172 -5.92 -1.70 -11.26
C LEU A 172 -5.62 -1.09 -12.64
N ASP A 173 -6.63 -0.78 -13.45
CA ASP A 173 -6.44 -0.07 -14.71
C ASP A 173 -5.84 1.32 -14.41
N PRO A 174 -4.71 1.71 -15.03
CA PRO A 174 -4.10 3.02 -14.84
C PRO A 174 -5.06 4.21 -15.01
N ASN A 175 -6.09 4.07 -15.86
CA ASN A 175 -7.09 5.09 -16.14
C ASN A 175 -7.94 5.44 -14.90
N GLU A 176 -8.13 4.49 -13.98
CA GLU A 176 -8.82 4.70 -12.71
C GLU A 176 -8.08 5.73 -11.82
N PHE A 177 -6.80 5.96 -12.09
CA PHE A 177 -5.93 6.81 -11.27
C PHE A 177 -5.52 8.13 -11.93
N GLU A 178 -5.91 8.35 -13.19
CA GLU A 178 -5.47 9.53 -13.98
C GLU A 178 -5.91 10.87 -13.36
N HIS A 179 -7.05 10.87 -12.67
CA HIS A 179 -7.61 12.06 -12.03
C HIS A 179 -6.93 12.46 -10.72
N HIS A 180 -6.08 11.59 -10.14
CA HIS A 180 -5.45 11.83 -8.86
C HIS A 180 -4.06 12.47 -9.00
N ASN A 181 -3.10 11.68 -9.45
CA ASN A 181 -1.73 12.06 -9.66
C ASN A 181 -1.12 11.01 -10.59
N SER A 182 -0.42 11.44 -11.65
CA SER A 182 0.23 10.55 -12.62
C SER A 182 1.09 9.44 -12.00
N VAL A 183 1.55 9.61 -10.76
CA VAL A 183 2.30 8.60 -10.01
C VAL A 183 1.46 7.35 -9.71
N PHE A 184 0.17 7.50 -9.42
CA PHE A 184 -0.72 6.37 -9.14
C PHE A 184 -1.00 5.56 -10.41
N ALA A 185 -1.25 6.23 -11.54
CA ALA A 185 -1.42 5.56 -12.83
C ALA A 185 -0.14 4.78 -13.23
N LYS A 186 1.05 5.33 -12.96
CA LYS A 186 2.32 4.60 -13.17
C LYS A 186 2.45 3.39 -12.26
N ALA A 187 2.07 3.52 -11.00
CA ALA A 187 2.10 2.43 -10.02
C ALA A 187 1.12 1.31 -10.39
N ALA A 188 -0.09 1.66 -10.80
CA ALA A 188 -1.11 0.73 -11.28
C ALA A 188 -0.67 0.02 -12.57
N LYS A 189 -0.03 0.75 -13.50
CA LYS A 189 0.56 0.16 -14.71
C LYS A 189 1.66 -0.86 -14.39
N HIS A 190 2.50 -0.55 -13.41
CA HIS A 190 3.53 -1.46 -12.93
C HIS A 190 2.92 -2.76 -12.39
N LEU A 191 1.99 -2.67 -11.44
CA LEU A 191 1.34 -3.87 -10.90
C LEU A 191 0.57 -4.65 -11.96
N SER A 192 -0.16 -3.96 -12.86
CA SER A 192 -0.88 -4.62 -13.95
C SER A 192 0.05 -5.45 -14.84
N SER A 193 1.27 -4.99 -15.08
CA SER A 193 2.25 -5.75 -15.85
C SER A 193 2.73 -7.04 -15.16
N LEU A 194 2.61 -7.11 -13.83
CA LEU A 194 2.91 -8.32 -13.06
C LEU A 194 1.73 -9.31 -13.12
N LEU A 195 0.50 -8.82 -13.24
CA LEU A 195 -0.71 -9.64 -13.37
C LEU A 195 -0.83 -10.32 -14.75
N ASP A 196 -0.09 -9.83 -15.75
CA ASP A 196 -0.12 -10.37 -17.12
C ASP A 196 0.79 -11.59 -17.33
N PHE A 197 1.61 -11.95 -16.33
CA PHE A 197 2.47 -13.14 -16.40
C PHE A 197 1.67 -14.42 -16.13
N LYS A 198 1.38 -15.16 -17.21
CA LYS A 198 1.19 -16.63 -17.21
C LYS A 198 2.35 -17.27 -17.95
#